data_AF-A0A540W4E5-F1
#
_entry.id   AF-A0A540W4E5-F1
#
_cell.length_a   1.000
_cell.length_b   1.000
_cell.length_c   1.000
_cell.angle_alpha   90.00
_cell.angle_beta   90.00
_cell.angle_gamma   90.00
#
_symmetry.space_group_name_H-M   'P 1'
#
loop_
_entity.id
_entity.type
_entity.pdbx_description
1 polymer ?
#
loop_
_entity_poly.entity_id
_entity_poly.type
_entity_poly.pdbx_seq_one_letter_code
_entity_poly.pdbx_strand_id
1 'polypeptide(L)'
;MTDIGMIEAMEKAADYIVESGHFGKGRFFVSPGCHCTLGAYALGLGARFDEDGLMNFGDENAEASRRRDLWNVGWLELNRSVKSYGFGAVQSMNDEPETTAEQMAGVLRETAARLRGDADD
;
A
#
# COMPACT_ATOMS: atom_id res chain seq x y z
N MET A 1 8.14 -12.80 -14.55
CA MET A 1 7.48 -12.00 -13.49
C MET A 1 7.90 -10.57 -13.71
N THR A 2 6.94 -9.68 -13.91
CA THR A 2 7.21 -8.26 -14.12
C THR A 2 7.69 -7.68 -12.80
N ASP A 3 8.85 -7.06 -12.85
CA ASP A 3 9.53 -6.44 -11.72
C ASP A 3 8.82 -5.11 -11.44
N ILE A 4 7.67 -5.17 -10.75
CA ILE A 4 6.83 -3.99 -10.49
C ILE A 4 7.56 -3.06 -9.52
N GLY A 5 7.79 -1.82 -9.94
CA GLY A 5 8.34 -0.77 -9.08
C GLY A 5 7.31 -0.22 -8.10
N MET A 6 7.78 0.46 -7.06
CA MET A 6 6.93 1.08 -6.03
C MET A 6 5.82 1.98 -6.61
N ILE A 7 6.15 2.83 -7.59
CA ILE A 7 5.17 3.74 -8.23
C ILE A 7 4.06 2.96 -8.92
N GLU A 8 4.41 1.97 -9.74
CA GLU A 8 3.44 1.15 -10.46
C GLU A 8 2.58 0.32 -9.50
N ALA A 9 3.15 -0.17 -8.39
CA ALA A 9 2.39 -0.86 -7.35
C ALA A 9 1.36 0.07 -6.67
N MET A 10 1.71 1.34 -6.43
CA MET A 10 0.79 2.32 -5.86
C MET A 10 -0.37 2.64 -6.81
N GLU A 11 -0.09 2.82 -8.10
CA GLU A 11 -1.11 3.07 -9.12
C GLU A 11 -2.07 1.88 -9.25
N LYS A 12 -1.53 0.66 -9.35
CA LYS A 12 -2.33 -0.57 -9.36
C LYS A 12 -3.18 -0.74 -8.11
N ALA A 13 -2.63 -0.43 -6.94
CA ALA A 13 -3.38 -0.48 -5.69
C ALA A 13 -4.52 0.53 -5.68
N ALA A 14 -4.32 1.74 -6.24
CA ALA A 14 -5.33 2.78 -6.30
C ALA A 14 -6.51 2.36 -7.18
N ASP A 15 -6.21 1.76 -8.33
CA ASP A 15 -7.22 1.21 -9.24
C ASP A 15 -7.96 0.03 -8.59
N TYR A 16 -7.23 -0.87 -7.93
CA TYR A 16 -7.81 -2.01 -7.26
C TYR A 16 -8.81 -1.61 -6.16
N ILE A 17 -8.51 -0.62 -5.32
CA ILE A 17 -9.41 -0.28 -4.20
C ILE A 17 -10.65 0.49 -4.63
N VAL A 18 -10.62 1.26 -5.73
CA VAL A 18 -11.82 1.96 -6.24
C VAL A 18 -12.79 1.03 -6.97
N GLU A 19 -12.34 -0.16 -7.37
CA GLU A 19 -13.25 -1.19 -7.83
C GLU A 19 -14.23 -1.59 -6.72
N SER A 20 -15.52 -1.67 -7.06
CA SER A 20 -16.59 -1.88 -6.09
C SER A 20 -16.35 -3.14 -5.27
N GLY A 21 -16.36 -3.00 -3.95
CA GLY A 21 -16.20 -4.12 -3.02
C GLY A 21 -14.75 -4.54 -2.79
N HIS A 22 -13.74 -3.80 -3.25
CA HIS A 22 -12.33 -4.09 -2.95
C HIS A 22 -11.75 -3.24 -1.81
N PHE A 23 -12.28 -2.03 -1.59
CA PHE A 23 -12.04 -1.30 -0.36
C PHE A 23 -12.86 -1.89 0.80
N GLY A 24 -12.18 -2.35 1.85
CA GLY A 24 -12.82 -2.99 2.99
C GLY A 24 -11.88 -3.17 4.16
N LYS A 25 -12.17 -2.48 5.26
CA LYS A 25 -11.51 -2.63 6.56
C LYS A 25 -11.62 -4.10 6.98
N GLY A 26 -10.52 -4.86 6.96
CA GLY A 26 -10.47 -6.21 7.53
C GLY A 26 -9.66 -7.22 6.72
N ARG A 27 -9.33 -6.90 5.46
CA ARG A 27 -8.87 -7.91 4.50
C ARG A 27 -7.39 -8.28 4.58
N PHE A 28 -6.57 -7.45 5.21
CA PHE A 28 -5.11 -7.62 5.22
C PHE A 28 -4.55 -7.20 6.58
N PHE A 29 -3.69 -8.04 7.16
CA PHE A 29 -3.11 -7.84 8.49
C PHE A 29 -1.59 -7.67 8.42
N VAL A 30 -1.09 -6.61 9.06
CA VAL A 30 0.35 -6.38 9.29
C VAL A 30 0.65 -6.29 10.80
N SER A 31 -0.37 -6.04 11.62
CA SER A 31 -0.41 -5.99 13.09
C SER A 31 -1.89 -5.88 13.52
N PRO A 32 -2.31 -5.68 14.80
CA PRO A 32 -3.73 -5.65 15.18
C PRO A 32 -4.42 -4.37 14.69
N GLY A 33 -4.68 -4.31 13.39
CA GLY A 33 -5.28 -3.22 12.63
C GLY A 33 -5.40 -3.68 11.20
N CYS A 34 -6.56 -3.48 10.59
CA CYS A 34 -6.80 -3.92 9.23
C CYS A 34 -6.55 -2.78 8.24
N HIS A 35 -5.78 -3.00 7.18
CA HIS A 35 -5.31 -1.87 6.38
C HIS A 35 -5.50 -2.15 4.89
N CYS A 36 -6.73 -1.98 4.38
CA CYS A 36 -7.11 -2.30 3.00
C CYS A 36 -6.25 -1.60 1.95
N THR A 37 -5.87 -0.34 2.16
CA THR A 37 -4.97 0.39 1.25
C THR A 37 -3.56 -0.18 1.25
N LEU A 38 -3.02 -0.49 2.44
CA LEU A 38 -1.70 -1.09 2.58
C LEU A 38 -1.67 -2.52 2.01
N GLY A 39 -2.72 -3.31 2.22
CA GLY A 39 -2.83 -4.62 1.61
C GLY A 39 -2.92 -4.58 0.09
N ALA A 40 -3.65 -3.62 -0.48
CA ALA A 40 -3.67 -3.40 -1.92
C ALA A 40 -2.29 -3.03 -2.47
N TYR A 41 -1.53 -2.17 -1.75
CA TYR A 41 -0.16 -1.85 -2.12
C TYR A 41 0.76 -3.08 -2.07
N ALA A 42 0.66 -3.90 -1.03
CA ALA A 42 1.38 -5.16 -0.93
C ALA A 42 1.06 -6.11 -2.09
N LEU A 43 -0.22 -6.26 -2.46
CA LEU A 43 -0.63 -7.02 -3.65
C LEU A 43 -0.02 -6.45 -4.93
N GLY A 44 0.01 -5.12 -5.07
CA GLY A 44 0.68 -4.44 -6.18
C GLY A 44 2.16 -4.80 -6.29
N LEU A 45 2.85 -4.98 -5.16
CA LEU A 45 4.25 -5.44 -5.08
C LEU A 45 4.40 -6.97 -5.28
N GLY A 46 3.30 -7.71 -5.44
CA GLY A 46 3.29 -9.16 -5.61
C GLY A 46 3.32 -9.96 -4.31
N ALA A 47 2.90 -9.37 -3.18
CA ALA A 47 2.67 -10.12 -1.96
C ALA A 47 1.55 -11.16 -2.13
N ARG A 48 1.62 -12.21 -1.31
CA ARG A 48 0.53 -13.16 -1.06
C ARG A 48 0.09 -13.02 0.38
N PHE A 49 -1.15 -13.40 0.65
CA PHE A 49 -1.71 -13.49 1.99
C PHE A 49 -2.12 -14.93 2.25
N ASP A 50 -1.80 -15.45 3.43
CA ASP A 50 -2.27 -16.75 3.86
C ASP A 50 -3.72 -16.68 4.39
N GLU A 51 -4.23 -17.81 4.88
CA GLU A 51 -5.60 -17.92 5.41
C GLU A 51 -5.84 -17.04 6.65
N ASP A 52 -4.77 -16.70 7.38
CA ASP A 52 -4.79 -15.80 8.53
C ASP A 52 -4.61 -14.33 8.13
N GLY A 53 -4.44 -14.06 6.82
CA GLY A 53 -4.24 -12.73 6.26
C GLY A 53 -2.86 -12.14 6.55
N LEU A 54 -1.86 -12.97 6.87
CA LEU A 54 -0.47 -12.55 7.02
C LEU A 54 0.20 -12.37 5.66
N MET A 55 0.87 -11.25 5.50
CA MET A 55 1.56 -10.89 4.27
C MET A 55 2.87 -11.67 4.08
N ASN A 56 3.11 -12.19 2.88
CA ASN A 56 4.32 -12.91 2.49
C ASN A 56 4.78 -12.53 1.07
N PHE A 57 6.07 -12.23 0.88
CA PHE A 57 6.66 -11.90 -0.43
C PHE A 57 7.31 -13.10 -1.16
N GLY A 58 7.22 -14.30 -0.59
CA GLY A 58 7.87 -15.52 -1.06
C GLY A 58 9.15 -15.85 -0.30
N ASP A 59 9.85 -16.87 -0.80
CA ASP A 59 11.10 -17.39 -0.24
C ASP A 59 12.18 -16.30 -0.11
N GLU A 60 13.11 -16.47 0.83
CA GLU A 60 14.22 -15.54 1.10
C GLU A 60 15.25 -15.50 -0.05
N ASN A 61 14.86 -14.88 -1.15
CA ASN A 61 15.70 -14.60 -2.30
C ASN A 61 15.78 -13.09 -2.56
N ALA A 62 16.65 -12.68 -3.48
CA ALA A 62 16.89 -11.27 -3.79
C ALA A 62 15.62 -10.50 -4.20
N GLU A 63 14.70 -11.16 -4.91
CA GLU A 63 13.45 -10.55 -5.35
C GLU A 63 12.48 -10.32 -4.18
N ALA A 64 12.35 -11.30 -3.27
CA ALA A 64 11.55 -11.15 -2.06
C ALA A 64 12.13 -10.08 -1.12
N SER A 65 13.46 -9.99 -1.00
CA SER A 65 14.11 -8.92 -0.23
C SER A 65 13.82 -7.55 -0.84
N ARG A 66 13.95 -7.41 -2.16
CA ARG A 66 13.63 -6.15 -2.84
C ARG A 66 12.17 -5.73 -2.64
N ARG A 67 11.21 -6.66 -2.74
CA ARG A 67 9.80 -6.34 -2.51
C ARG A 67 9.54 -5.90 -1.06
N ARG A 68 10.24 -6.48 -0.07
CA ARG A 68 10.21 -6.03 1.33
C ARG A 68 10.78 -4.62 1.49
N ASP A 69 11.86 -4.29 0.78
CA ASP A 69 12.43 -2.94 0.81
C ASP A 69 11.47 -1.92 0.20
N LEU A 70 10.89 -2.23 -0.97
CA LEU A 70 9.86 -1.39 -1.60
C LEU A 70 8.62 -1.24 -0.72
N TRP A 71 8.22 -2.29 -0.01
CA TRP A 71 7.14 -2.23 0.98
C TRP A 71 7.45 -1.22 2.09
N ASN A 72 8.62 -1.36 2.72
CA ASN A 72 9.02 -0.51 3.84
C ASN A 72 9.12 0.96 3.41
N VAL A 73 9.78 1.24 2.29
CA VAL A 73 9.91 2.60 1.75
C VAL A 73 8.54 3.15 1.36
N GLY A 74 7.74 2.39 0.60
CA GLY A 74 6.44 2.85 0.14
C GLY A 74 5.45 3.12 1.27
N TRP A 75 5.46 2.32 2.34
CA TRP A 75 4.64 2.59 3.52
C TRP A 75 5.04 3.90 4.21
N LEU A 76 6.34 4.18 4.35
CA LEU A 76 6.82 5.46 4.88
C LEU A 76 6.35 6.64 4.00
N GLU A 77 6.43 6.48 2.68
CA GLU A 77 6.01 7.51 1.73
C GLU A 77 4.49 7.74 1.74
N LEU A 78 3.68 6.68 1.91
CA LEU A 78 2.24 6.80 2.10
C LEU A 78 1.89 7.55 3.39
N ASN A 79 2.60 7.27 4.48
CA ASN A 79 2.41 8.02 5.72
C ASN A 79 2.75 9.51 5.55
N ARG A 80 3.80 9.85 4.79
CA ARG A 80 4.17 11.25 4.52
C ARG A 80 3.10 12.01 3.72
N SER A 81 2.38 11.32 2.84
CA SER A 81 1.29 11.93 2.07
C SER A 81 0.05 12.20 2.93
N VAL A 82 -0.15 11.44 4.02
CA VAL A 82 -1.22 11.66 5.00
C VAL A 82 -0.72 12.60 6.10
N LYS A 83 -0.77 13.91 5.83
CA LYS A 83 -0.13 14.99 6.61
C LYS A 83 -0.55 15.13 8.10
N SER A 84 -1.58 14.43 8.55
CA SER A 84 -2.20 14.65 9.88
C SER A 84 -1.67 13.77 11.00
N TYR A 85 -0.97 12.67 10.70
CA TYR A 85 -0.63 11.66 11.68
C TYR A 85 0.83 11.22 11.48
N GLY A 86 1.53 10.79 12.54
CA GLY A 86 2.92 10.36 12.47
C GLY A 86 3.08 8.99 11.78
N PHE A 87 3.96 8.14 12.31
CA PHE A 87 4.01 6.75 11.88
C PHE A 87 2.62 6.09 12.09
N GLY A 88 2.07 5.46 11.05
CA GLY A 88 0.72 4.88 11.09
C GLY A 88 -0.38 5.76 10.47
N ALA A 89 -0.04 6.91 9.89
CA ALA A 89 -1.01 7.86 9.36
C ALA A 89 -1.98 7.29 8.32
N VAL A 90 -1.46 6.52 7.37
CA VAL A 90 -2.28 5.93 6.31
C VAL A 90 -3.25 4.90 6.90
N GLN A 91 -2.85 4.20 7.97
CA GLN A 91 -3.74 3.32 8.72
C GLN A 91 -4.83 4.07 9.47
N SER A 92 -4.46 5.12 10.22
CA SER A 92 -5.42 5.94 10.95
C SER A 92 -6.48 6.51 10.01
N MET A 93 -6.05 7.10 8.89
CA MET A 93 -6.98 7.62 7.87
C MET A 93 -7.84 6.50 7.28
N ASN A 94 -7.26 5.34 6.94
CA ASN A 94 -8.01 4.19 6.44
C ASN A 94 -9.10 3.74 7.44
N ASP A 95 -8.84 3.84 8.74
CA ASP A 95 -9.73 3.36 9.79
C ASP A 95 -10.83 4.36 10.18
N GLU A 96 -10.71 5.65 9.80
CA GLU A 96 -11.78 6.65 9.98
C GLU A 96 -13.08 6.22 9.27
N PRO A 97 -14.24 6.27 9.93
CA PRO A 97 -15.51 5.72 9.42
C PRO A 97 -15.98 6.38 8.12
N GLU A 98 -15.65 7.65 7.90
CA GLU A 98 -16.00 8.44 6.71
C GLU A 98 -15.05 8.26 5.53
N THR A 99 -13.89 7.63 5.73
CA THR A 99 -12.89 7.47 4.68
C THR A 99 -13.40 6.57 3.56
N THR A 100 -13.37 7.09 2.33
CA THR A 100 -13.80 6.38 1.13
C THR A 100 -12.63 5.72 0.39
N ALA A 101 -12.98 4.81 -0.52
CA ALA A 101 -12.03 4.19 -1.43
C ALA A 101 -11.30 5.24 -2.29
N GLU A 102 -12.02 6.25 -2.78
CA GLU A 102 -11.49 7.32 -3.61
C GLU A 102 -10.50 8.19 -2.86
N GLN A 103 -10.75 8.47 -1.57
CA GLN A 103 -9.81 9.23 -0.73
C GLN A 103 -8.50 8.47 -0.55
N MET A 104 -8.56 7.17 -0.24
CA MET A 104 -7.35 6.36 -0.10
C MET A 104 -6.64 6.11 -1.43
N ALA A 105 -7.39 6.03 -2.54
CA ALA A 105 -6.82 5.96 -3.88
C ALA A 105 -6.12 7.27 -4.25
N GLY A 106 -6.67 8.41 -3.81
CA GLY A 106 -6.03 9.72 -3.86
C GLY A 106 -4.66 9.70 -3.18
N VAL A 107 -4.57 9.20 -1.94
CA VAL A 107 -3.30 9.09 -1.20
C VAL A 107 -2.27 8.26 -1.97
N LEU A 108 -2.67 7.12 -2.54
CA LEU A 108 -1.78 6.28 -3.36
C LEU A 108 -1.27 7.02 -4.60
N ARG A 109 -2.18 7.67 -5.36
CA ARG A 109 -1.83 8.40 -6.59
C ARG A 109 -1.00 9.65 -6.32
N GLU A 110 -1.28 10.39 -5.25
CA GLU A 110 -0.49 11.56 -4.84
C GLU A 110 0.92 11.16 -4.44
N THR A 111 1.07 10.06 -3.68
CA THR A 111 2.38 9.51 -3.32
C THR A 111 3.17 9.11 -4.58
N ALA A 112 2.53 8.38 -5.49
CA ALA A 112 3.14 7.97 -6.76
C ALA A 112 3.58 9.17 -7.61
N ALA A 113 2.75 10.21 -7.72
CA ALA A 113 3.06 11.42 -8.46
C ALA A 113 4.25 12.18 -7.87
N ARG A 114 4.30 12.32 -6.53
CA ARG A 114 5.43 12.97 -5.84
C ARG A 114 6.74 12.22 -6.07
N LEU A 115 6.74 10.90 -5.87
CA LEU A 115 7.92 10.06 -6.07
C LEU A 115 8.44 10.07 -7.51
N ARG A 116 7.54 10.26 -8.49
CA ARG A 116 7.93 10.46 -9.89
C ARG A 116 8.65 11.79 -10.09
N GLY A 117 8.14 12.87 -9.49
CA GLY A 117 8.78 14.19 -9.54
C GLY A 117 10.16 14.22 -8.87
N ASP A 118 10.30 13.56 -7.71
CA ASP A 118 11.58 13.48 -6.99
C ASP A 118 12.65 12.65 -7.74
N ALA A 119 12.26 11.85 -8.74
CA ALA A 119 13.19 11.05 -9.55
C ALA A 119 13.72 11.80 -10.79
N ASP A 120 13.07 12.90 -11.16
CA ASP A 120 13.42 13.75 -12.32
C ASP A 120 14.33 14.94 -11.92
N ASP A 121 14.58 15.15 -10.63
CA ASP A 121 15.47 16.18 -10.04
C ASP A 121 16.89 15.65 -9.75
#